data_AF-A0A9E0MYC4-F1
#
_entry.id   AF-A0A9E0MYC4-F1
#
_cell.length_a   1.000
_cell.length_b   1.000
_cell.length_c   1.000
_cell.angle_alpha   90.00
_cell.angle_beta   90.00
_cell.angle_gamma   90.00
#
_symmetry.space_group_name_H-M   'P 1'
#
loop_
_entity.id
_entity.type
_entity.pdbx_description
1 polymer ?
#
loop_
_entity_poly.entity_id
_entity_poly.type
_entity_poly.pdbx_seq_one_letter_code
_entity_poly.pdbx_strand_id
1 'polypeptide(L)'
;LSQAMRDFSEILTRVSSPRVAVLVGGSTKTHRFTQEEANSLASLLSPLVHQGVGLMITTSRRTGRENEESLRQHLSTPNGYFWNGGDTNPYLGFLAFADFILVTGDSTSMISDAATTGKPVYVLPMAGLSQRQAGLIENLKKAGIVRDFTGMLEDWTYPRLHDSERIADEIRRKSGLFPN
;
A
#
# COMPACT_ATOMS: atom_id res chain seq x y z
N LEU A 1 5.74 -13.30 4.17
CA LEU A 1 6.31 -12.11 4.89
C LEU A 1 7.50 -12.47 5.78
N SER A 2 7.53 -13.59 6.51
CA SER A 2 8.66 -13.94 7.40
C SER A 2 10.02 -14.06 6.71
N GLN A 3 10.08 -14.57 5.48
CA GLN A 3 11.32 -14.57 4.68
C GLN A 3 11.75 -13.14 4.32
N ALA A 4 10.82 -12.31 3.83
CA ALA A 4 11.09 -10.91 3.53
C ALA A 4 11.56 -10.10 4.77
N MET A 5 11.11 -10.46 5.98
CA MET A 5 11.64 -9.83 7.21
C MET A 5 13.14 -10.11 7.38
N ARG A 6 13.61 -11.31 7.04
CA ARG A 6 15.04 -11.65 7.09
C ARG A 6 15.80 -10.91 6.00
N ASP A 7 15.33 -11.02 4.76
CA ASP A 7 16.01 -10.49 3.57
C ASP A 7 16.21 -8.96 3.62
N PHE A 8 15.27 -8.24 4.24
CA PHE A 8 15.28 -6.78 4.30
C PHE A 8 15.58 -6.22 5.69
N SER A 9 15.98 -7.06 6.65
CA SER A 9 16.23 -6.64 8.03
C SER A 9 17.29 -5.54 8.15
N GLU A 10 18.40 -5.65 7.41
CA GLU A 10 19.52 -4.70 7.50
C GLU A 10 19.14 -3.26 7.12
N ILE A 11 18.19 -3.10 6.19
CA ILE A 11 17.77 -1.80 5.67
C ILE A 11 16.51 -1.29 6.40
N LEU A 12 15.50 -2.14 6.64
CA LEU A 12 14.18 -1.69 7.12
C LEU A 12 14.09 -1.58 8.64
N THR A 13 14.96 -2.24 9.40
CA THR A 13 15.01 -2.06 10.87
C THR A 13 15.45 -0.65 11.27
N ARG A 14 16.23 0.02 10.43
CA ARG A 14 16.73 1.39 10.63
C ARG A 14 15.66 2.47 10.45
N VAL A 15 14.55 2.13 9.78
CA VAL A 15 13.40 3.03 9.61
C VAL A 15 12.69 3.21 10.96
N SER A 16 12.38 4.46 11.30
CA SER A 16 11.71 4.82 12.56
C SER A 16 10.35 4.14 12.69
N SER A 17 9.98 3.80 13.92
CA SER A 17 8.62 3.34 14.24
C SER A 17 7.74 4.54 14.68
N PRO A 18 6.43 4.55 14.35
CA PRO A 18 5.74 3.55 13.54
C PRO A 18 6.21 3.57 12.09
N ARG A 19 6.35 2.38 11.48
CA ARG A 19 6.77 2.19 10.09
C ARG A 19 5.54 2.19 9.20
N VAL A 20 5.52 3.06 8.20
CA VAL A 20 4.39 3.16 7.28
C VAL A 20 4.84 2.82 5.87
N ALA A 21 4.29 1.76 5.30
CA ALA A 21 4.49 1.46 3.89
C ALA A 21 3.60 2.37 3.05
N VAL A 22 4.18 3.12 2.12
CA VAL A 22 3.45 3.96 1.16
C VAL A 22 3.64 3.37 -0.24
N LEU A 23 2.54 2.83 -0.79
CA LEU A 23 2.51 2.11 -2.06
C LEU A 23 1.83 3.00 -3.11
N VAL A 24 2.64 3.64 -3.96
CA VAL A 24 2.15 4.60 -4.96
C VAL A 24 2.04 3.92 -6.32
N GLY A 25 0.81 3.85 -6.82
CA GLY A 25 0.47 3.40 -8.15
C GLY A 25 0.80 4.47 -9.20
N GLY A 26 -0.20 5.02 -9.87
CA GLY A 26 -0.01 6.11 -10.83
C GLY A 26 -1.03 6.07 -11.96
N SER A 27 -0.61 6.48 -13.16
CA SER A 27 -1.50 6.58 -14.32
C SER A 27 -2.20 5.26 -14.64
N THR A 28 -3.46 5.34 -15.04
CA THR A 28 -4.30 4.22 -15.47
C THR A 28 -4.78 4.45 -16.90
N LYS A 29 -5.57 3.52 -17.44
CA LYS A 29 -6.21 3.71 -18.75
C LYS A 29 -7.21 4.87 -18.78
N THR A 30 -7.78 5.21 -17.62
CA THR A 30 -8.87 6.20 -17.48
C THR A 30 -8.39 7.52 -16.90
N HIS A 31 -7.15 7.59 -16.40
CA HIS A 31 -6.64 8.76 -15.70
C HIS A 31 -5.13 8.89 -15.80
N ARG A 32 -4.63 10.12 -16.00
CA ARG A 32 -3.20 10.44 -15.94
C ARG A 32 -2.88 10.98 -14.56
N PHE A 33 -1.94 10.36 -13.87
CA PHE A 33 -1.43 10.84 -12.59
C PHE A 33 -0.57 12.10 -12.83
N THR A 34 -1.05 13.25 -12.37
CA THR A 34 -0.41 14.55 -12.65
C THR A 34 0.55 14.98 -11.54
N GLN A 35 1.33 16.01 -11.85
CA GLN A 35 2.27 16.61 -10.90
C GLN A 35 1.54 17.27 -9.72
N GLU A 36 0.38 17.88 -9.98
CA GLU A 36 -0.49 18.45 -8.94
C GLU A 36 -1.01 17.39 -7.98
N GLU A 37 -1.38 16.21 -8.51
CA GLU A 37 -1.82 15.08 -7.68
C GLU A 37 -0.66 14.51 -6.86
N ALA A 38 0.53 14.39 -7.45
CA ALA A 38 1.73 13.99 -6.72
C ALA A 38 2.07 14.97 -5.59
N ASN A 39 1.97 16.27 -5.84
CA ASN A 39 2.22 17.31 -4.84
C ASN A 39 1.15 17.32 -3.73
N SER A 40 -0.11 17.08 -4.10
CA SER A 40 -1.22 16.95 -3.14
C SER A 40 -1.04 15.72 -2.25
N LEU A 41 -0.62 14.61 -2.84
CA LEU A 41 -0.28 13.39 -2.11
C LEU A 41 0.89 13.62 -1.15
N ALA A 42 1.96 14.28 -1.61
CA ALA A 42 3.07 14.64 -0.75
C ALA A 42 2.60 15.51 0.43
N SER A 43 1.81 16.54 0.17
CA SER A 43 1.26 17.44 1.19
C SER A 43 0.40 16.70 2.23
N LEU A 44 -0.36 15.69 1.80
CA LEU A 44 -1.16 14.84 2.69
C LEU A 44 -0.28 13.96 3.61
N LEU A 45 0.90 13.57 3.16
CA LEU A 45 1.81 12.67 3.89
C LEU A 45 2.89 13.40 4.71
N SER A 46 3.26 14.63 4.34
CA SER A 46 4.26 15.43 5.06
C SER A 46 4.00 15.58 6.57
N PRO A 47 2.76 15.67 7.07
CA PRO A 47 2.51 15.68 8.51
C PRO A 47 3.03 14.43 9.23
N LEU A 48 2.99 13.25 8.61
CA LEU A 48 3.54 12.02 9.19
C LEU A 48 5.06 12.12 9.33
N VAL A 49 5.73 12.65 8.29
CA VAL A 49 7.17 12.91 8.32
C VAL A 49 7.53 13.85 9.49
N HIS A 50 6.79 14.94 9.67
CA HIS A 50 7.02 15.88 10.77
C HIS A 50 6.78 15.28 12.16
N GLN A 51 5.92 14.26 12.27
CA GLN A 51 5.68 13.50 13.50
C GLN A 51 6.78 12.43 13.77
N GLY A 52 7.77 12.29 12.88
CA GLY A 52 8.84 11.30 13.02
C GLY A 52 8.46 9.89 12.57
N VAL A 53 7.33 9.73 11.89
CA VAL A 53 6.89 8.46 11.31
C VAL A 53 7.87 8.01 10.22
N GLY A 54 8.30 6.75 10.28
CA GLY A 54 9.22 6.19 9.29
C GLY A 54 8.48 5.74 8.04
N LEU A 55 8.51 6.55 6.98
CA LEU A 55 7.89 6.20 5.70
C LEU A 55 8.79 5.25 4.89
N MET A 56 8.24 4.12 4.45
CA MET A 56 8.83 3.20 3.47
C MET A 56 8.07 3.31 2.15
N ILE A 57 8.62 4.07 1.20
CA ILE A 57 7.90 4.51 0.01
C ILE A 57 8.40 3.78 -1.22
N THR A 58 7.46 3.25 -2.02
CA THR A 58 7.73 2.72 -3.36
C THR A 58 6.70 3.27 -4.33
N THR A 59 7.17 3.58 -5.53
CA THR A 59 6.38 3.95 -6.69
C THR A 59 6.28 2.78 -7.65
N SER A 60 5.29 2.83 -8.55
CA SER A 60 5.21 1.92 -9.68
C SER A 60 5.75 2.60 -10.93
N ARG A 61 6.08 1.83 -11.97
CA ARG A 61 6.45 2.40 -13.29
C ARG A 61 5.39 3.38 -13.85
N ARG A 62 4.14 3.28 -13.40
CA ARG A 62 3.02 4.14 -13.83
C ARG A 62 3.00 5.49 -13.12
N THR A 63 3.77 5.68 -12.05
CA THR A 63 3.89 6.96 -11.35
C THR A 63 4.50 8.00 -12.28
N GLY A 64 5.51 7.61 -13.07
CA GLY A 64 6.27 8.53 -13.93
C GLY A 64 7.40 9.20 -13.16
N ARG A 65 8.52 9.46 -13.85
CA ARG A 65 9.77 9.93 -13.24
C ARG A 65 9.63 11.28 -12.54
N GLU A 66 8.92 12.22 -13.15
CA GLU A 66 8.72 13.57 -12.60
C GLU A 66 7.93 13.53 -11.28
N ASN A 67 6.83 12.77 -11.27
CA ASN A 67 6.02 12.59 -10.08
C ASN A 67 6.77 11.85 -8.97
N GLU A 68 7.54 10.79 -9.31
CA GLU A 68 8.38 10.10 -8.33
C GLU A 68 9.42 11.04 -7.71
N GLU A 69 10.10 11.84 -8.54
CA GLU A 69 11.09 12.80 -8.08
C GLU A 69 10.47 13.84 -7.13
N SER A 70 9.29 14.35 -7.44
CA SER A 70 8.58 15.26 -6.53
C SER A 70 8.21 14.57 -5.20
N LEU A 71 7.65 13.36 -5.24
CA LEU A 71 7.34 12.61 -4.02
C LEU A 71 8.61 12.38 -3.18
N ARG A 72 9.73 12.05 -3.83
CA ARG A 72 11.03 11.86 -3.18
C ARG A 72 11.49 13.13 -2.50
N GLN A 73 11.45 14.27 -3.18
CA GLN A 73 11.90 15.55 -2.64
C GLN A 73 11.13 15.96 -1.38
N HIS A 74 9.84 15.68 -1.31
CA HIS A 74 9.00 16.09 -0.18
C HIS A 74 8.97 15.08 0.98
N LEU A 75 9.13 13.78 0.69
CA LEU A 75 8.87 12.72 1.66
C LEU A 75 10.12 11.95 2.10
N SER A 76 11.27 12.17 1.47
CA SER A 76 12.51 11.50 1.87
C SER A 76 13.06 12.10 3.15
N THR A 77 13.40 11.24 4.12
CA THR A 77 13.98 11.66 5.39
C THR A 77 15.12 10.71 5.79
N PRO A 78 16.06 11.13 6.65
CA PRO A 78 17.11 10.25 7.16
C PRO A 78 16.58 9.01 7.91
N ASN A 79 15.35 9.09 8.43
CA ASN A 79 14.71 8.05 9.23
C ASN A 79 13.65 7.26 8.44
N GLY A 80 13.51 7.54 7.15
CA GLY A 80 12.62 6.85 6.21
C GLY A 80 13.42 6.08 5.16
N TYR A 81 12.71 5.44 4.23
CA TYR A 81 13.30 4.71 3.12
C TYR A 81 12.47 4.92 1.86
N PHE A 82 13.05 5.54 0.83
CA PHE A 82 12.40 5.72 -0.48
C PHE A 82 13.10 4.85 -1.52
N TRP A 83 12.44 3.77 -1.97
CA TRP A 83 13.01 2.90 -3.00
C TRP A 83 13.07 3.60 -4.36
N ASN A 84 14.21 3.52 -5.03
CA ASN A 84 14.53 4.27 -6.24
C ASN A 84 14.82 3.38 -7.47
N GLY A 85 14.33 2.14 -7.47
CA GLY A 85 14.42 1.27 -8.65
C GLY A 85 15.71 0.46 -8.78
N GLY A 86 16.25 -0.06 -7.67
CA GLY A 86 17.38 -1.02 -7.69
C GLY A 86 16.97 -2.46 -8.03
N ASP A 87 17.97 -3.35 -8.14
CA ASP A 87 17.78 -4.75 -8.58
C ASP A 87 16.90 -5.57 -7.64
N THR A 88 16.98 -5.30 -6.33
CA THR A 88 16.17 -5.98 -5.33
C THR A 88 15.01 -5.08 -4.91
N ASN A 89 13.79 -5.46 -5.26
CA ASN A 89 12.58 -4.73 -4.89
C ASN A 89 12.17 -5.03 -3.43
N PRO A 90 12.18 -4.04 -2.52
CA PRO A 90 11.86 -4.22 -1.11
C PRO A 90 10.35 -4.27 -0.81
N TYR A 91 9.48 -4.30 -1.83
CA TYR A 91 8.02 -4.28 -1.68
C TYR A 91 7.49 -5.30 -0.66
N LEU A 92 7.93 -6.55 -0.72
CA LEU A 92 7.52 -7.56 0.27
C LEU A 92 8.08 -7.28 1.67
N GLY A 93 9.26 -6.67 1.74
CA GLY A 93 9.83 -6.15 2.99
C GLY A 93 8.96 -5.04 3.58
N PHE A 94 8.49 -4.10 2.76
CA PHE A 94 7.60 -3.02 3.22
C PHE A 94 6.32 -3.58 3.81
N LEU A 95 5.66 -4.51 3.10
CA LEU A 95 4.48 -5.20 3.61
C LEU A 95 4.77 -5.98 4.90
N ALA A 96 5.98 -6.52 5.05
CA ALA A 96 6.38 -7.29 6.24
C ALA A 96 6.68 -6.41 7.46
N PHE A 97 7.37 -5.28 7.28
CA PHE A 97 7.82 -4.38 8.35
C PHE A 97 6.83 -3.26 8.72
N ALA A 98 5.82 -3.00 7.89
CA ALA A 98 4.84 -1.95 8.16
C ALA A 98 4.06 -2.17 9.45
N ASP A 99 3.77 -1.10 10.18
CA ASP A 99 2.71 -1.04 11.18
C ASP A 99 1.40 -0.59 10.50
N PHE A 100 1.49 0.32 9.52
CA PHE A 100 0.39 0.78 8.68
C PHE A 100 0.75 0.74 7.20
N ILE A 101 -0.23 0.53 6.33
CA ILE A 101 -0.04 0.55 4.87
C ILE A 101 -0.95 1.60 4.26
N LEU A 102 -0.38 2.53 3.51
CA LEU A 102 -1.07 3.54 2.73
C LEU A 102 -0.89 3.21 1.25
N VAL A 103 -1.97 3.05 0.51
CA VAL A 103 -1.94 2.61 -0.89
C VAL A 103 -2.85 3.45 -1.76
N THR A 104 -2.39 3.89 -2.93
CA THR A 104 -3.24 4.67 -3.84
C THR A 104 -4.37 3.84 -4.44
N GLY A 105 -5.56 4.44 -4.56
CA GLY A 105 -6.79 3.77 -5.00
C GLY A 105 -6.74 3.14 -6.41
N ASP A 106 -5.77 3.51 -7.24
CA ASP A 106 -5.67 3.01 -8.62
C ASP A 106 -5.14 1.56 -8.71
N SER A 107 -4.41 1.06 -7.71
CA SER A 107 -3.76 -0.25 -7.81
C SER A 107 -4.53 -1.33 -7.06
N THR A 108 -5.42 -2.02 -7.78
CA THR A 108 -6.15 -3.17 -7.20
C THR A 108 -5.20 -4.24 -6.67
N SER A 109 -4.05 -4.47 -7.33
CA SER A 109 -3.06 -5.45 -6.89
C SER A 109 -2.40 -5.04 -5.57
N MET A 110 -1.94 -3.78 -5.43
CA MET A 110 -1.31 -3.33 -4.19
C MET A 110 -2.30 -3.30 -3.03
N ILE A 111 -3.56 -2.91 -3.30
CA ILE A 111 -4.64 -2.95 -2.29
C ILE A 111 -4.90 -4.39 -1.85
N SER A 112 -4.99 -5.33 -2.79
CA SER A 112 -5.17 -6.75 -2.47
C SER A 112 -4.01 -7.32 -1.66
N ASP A 113 -2.76 -7.05 -2.05
CA ASP A 113 -1.58 -7.49 -1.29
C ASP A 113 -1.58 -6.93 0.13
N ALA A 114 -1.84 -5.61 0.28
CA ALA A 114 -1.94 -4.95 1.57
C ALA A 114 -3.05 -5.58 2.44
N ALA A 115 -4.21 -5.87 1.86
CA ALA A 115 -5.33 -6.50 2.54
C ALA A 115 -4.96 -7.88 3.13
N THR A 116 -4.07 -8.65 2.51
CA THR A 116 -3.65 -9.97 3.03
C THR A 116 -2.77 -9.89 4.29
N THR A 117 -2.21 -8.71 4.61
CA THR A 117 -1.27 -8.56 5.72
C THR A 117 -1.94 -8.58 7.09
N GLY A 118 -3.23 -8.22 7.17
CA GLY A 118 -3.97 -8.05 8.42
C GLY A 118 -3.60 -6.78 9.19
N LYS A 119 -2.83 -5.87 8.59
CA LYS A 119 -2.41 -4.59 9.17
C LYS A 119 -3.37 -3.48 8.75
N PRO A 120 -3.55 -2.40 9.52
CA PRO A 120 -4.27 -1.21 9.08
C PRO A 120 -3.91 -0.80 7.64
N VAL A 121 -4.90 -0.78 6.73
CA VAL A 121 -4.73 -0.37 5.33
C VAL A 121 -5.55 0.88 5.04
N TYR A 122 -4.86 1.95 4.70
CA TYR A 122 -5.48 3.18 4.22
C TYR A 122 -5.43 3.28 2.70
N VAL A 123 -6.53 3.74 2.11
CA VAL A 123 -6.60 4.14 0.71
C VAL A 123 -6.27 5.63 0.61
N LEU A 124 -5.27 5.93 -0.21
CA LEU A 124 -4.91 7.28 -0.58
C LEU A 124 -5.77 7.75 -1.76
N PRO A 125 -6.22 9.02 -1.74
CA PRO A 125 -7.08 9.57 -2.77
C PRO A 125 -6.38 9.58 -4.13
N MET A 126 -7.13 9.23 -5.18
CA MET A 126 -6.68 9.25 -6.57
C MET A 126 -7.89 9.57 -7.45
N ALA A 127 -7.74 10.47 -8.42
CA ALA A 127 -8.81 10.79 -9.35
C ALA A 127 -8.98 9.70 -10.44
N GLY A 128 -10.12 9.75 -11.11
CA GLY A 128 -10.39 8.95 -12.31
C GLY A 128 -10.34 7.42 -12.09
N LEU A 129 -10.69 6.97 -10.89
CA LEU A 129 -10.90 5.55 -10.60
C LEU A 129 -12.00 4.98 -11.51
N SER A 130 -11.71 3.85 -12.14
CA SER A 130 -12.72 3.06 -12.84
C SER A 130 -13.78 2.53 -11.86
N GLN A 131 -14.98 2.21 -12.37
CA GLN A 131 -16.04 1.58 -11.57
C GLN A 131 -15.57 0.31 -10.85
N ARG A 132 -14.67 -0.46 -11.48
CA ARG A 132 -14.10 -1.67 -10.88
C ARG A 132 -13.20 -1.35 -9.67
N GLN A 133 -12.32 -0.35 -9.78
CA GLN A 133 -11.46 0.08 -8.67
C GLN A 133 -12.30 0.62 -7.52
N ALA A 134 -13.24 1.53 -7.81
CA ALA A 134 -14.15 2.08 -6.82
C ALA A 134 -14.97 0.97 -6.13
N GLY A 135 -15.54 0.04 -6.91
CA GLY A 135 -16.30 -1.08 -6.36
C GLY A 135 -15.47 -2.02 -5.47
N LEU A 136 -14.20 -2.29 -5.83
CA LEU A 136 -13.29 -3.05 -4.96
C LEU A 136 -13.06 -2.32 -3.64
N ILE A 137 -12.72 -1.04 -3.69
CA ILE A 137 -12.44 -0.23 -2.49
C ILE A 137 -13.66 -0.20 -1.57
N GLU A 138 -14.86 0.05 -2.12
CA GLU A 138 -16.09 0.07 -1.33
C GLU A 138 -16.41 -1.30 -0.71
N ASN A 139 -16.15 -2.40 -1.40
CA ASN A 139 -16.32 -3.74 -0.82
C ASN A 139 -15.35 -3.99 0.34
N LEU A 140 -14.09 -3.56 0.20
CA LEU A 140 -13.08 -3.70 1.26
C LEU A 140 -13.37 -2.78 2.45
N LYS A 141 -13.91 -1.57 2.22
CA LYS A 141 -14.40 -0.68 3.29
C LYS A 141 -15.54 -1.32 4.06
N LYS A 142 -16.54 -1.88 3.37
CA LYS A 142 -17.66 -2.61 3.98
C LYS A 142 -17.21 -3.82 4.81
N ALA A 143 -16.12 -4.46 4.39
CA ALA A 143 -15.49 -5.55 5.13
C ALA A 143 -14.63 -5.08 6.32
N GLY A 144 -14.46 -3.77 6.53
CA GLY A 144 -13.62 -3.20 7.60
C GLY A 144 -12.11 -3.33 7.35
N ILE A 145 -11.71 -3.70 6.13
CA ILE A 145 -10.31 -3.99 5.77
C ILE A 145 -9.56 -2.69 5.49
N VAL A 146 -10.16 -1.80 4.69
CA VAL A 146 -9.55 -0.53 4.32
C VAL A 146 -10.35 0.66 4.83
N ARG A 147 -9.68 1.78 5.08
CA ARG A 147 -10.28 3.10 5.38
C ARG A 147 -9.70 4.17 4.46
N ASP A 148 -10.39 5.28 4.26
CA ASP A 148 -9.78 6.43 3.58
C ASP A 148 -8.75 7.10 4.52
N PHE A 149 -7.61 7.50 3.99
CA PHE A 149 -6.63 8.26 4.78
C PHE A 149 -7.05 9.72 4.92
N THR A 150 -7.17 10.21 6.16
CA THR A 150 -7.57 11.59 6.47
C THR A 150 -6.45 12.41 7.14
N GLY A 151 -5.21 11.90 7.13
CA GLY A 151 -4.05 12.58 7.71
C GLY A 151 -3.64 12.09 9.10
N MET A 152 -4.42 11.18 9.71
CA MET A 152 -4.11 10.59 11.02
C MET A 152 -4.04 9.06 10.92
N LEU A 153 -3.11 8.48 11.67
CA LEU A 153 -3.00 7.04 11.84
C LEU A 153 -3.81 6.61 13.06
N GLU A 154 -4.78 5.73 12.84
CA GLU A 154 -5.57 5.07 13.87
C GLU A 154 -5.30 3.57 13.79
N ASP A 155 -5.19 2.90 14.93
CA ASP A 155 -5.00 1.45 14.94
C ASP A 155 -6.34 0.71 14.81
N TRP A 156 -6.39 -0.27 13.90
CA TRP A 156 -7.47 -1.26 13.82
C TRP A 156 -6.97 -2.55 13.16
N THR A 157 -7.58 -3.66 13.54
CA THR A 157 -7.26 -4.97 12.95
C THR A 157 -8.49 -5.57 12.29
N TYR A 158 -8.27 -6.40 11.27
CA TYR A 158 -9.34 -7.13 10.57
C TYR A 158 -8.89 -8.57 10.25
N PRO A 159 -9.83 -9.53 10.08
CA PRO A 159 -9.49 -10.88 9.63
C PRO A 159 -8.85 -10.84 8.24
N ARG A 160 -7.66 -11.43 8.09
CA ARG A 160 -6.89 -11.42 6.84
C ARG A 160 -7.74 -11.91 5.66
N LEU A 161 -7.57 -11.25 4.52
CA LEU A 161 -8.24 -11.66 3.29
C LEU A 161 -7.56 -12.93 2.73
N HIS A 162 -8.14 -14.10 3.01
CA HIS A 162 -7.70 -15.39 2.46
C HIS A 162 -8.53 -15.75 1.21
N ASP A 163 -8.61 -14.85 0.22
CA ASP A 163 -9.50 -15.03 -0.94
C ASP A 163 -9.23 -16.33 -1.71
N SER A 164 -7.97 -16.74 -1.84
CA SER A 164 -7.62 -18.00 -2.51
C SER A 164 -8.11 -19.23 -1.76
N GLU A 165 -7.99 -19.27 -0.44
CA GLU A 165 -8.49 -20.38 0.39
C GLU A 165 -10.00 -20.35 0.44
N ARG A 166 -10.63 -19.17 0.58
CA ARG A 166 -12.08 -19.04 0.61
C ARG A 166 -12.73 -19.42 -0.72
N ILE A 167 -12.09 -19.06 -1.85
CA ILE A 167 -12.50 -19.50 -3.19
C ILE A 167 -12.23 -20.99 -3.36
N ALA A 168 -11.07 -21.50 -2.94
CA ALA A 168 -10.77 -22.94 -3.00
C ALA A 168 -11.78 -23.75 -2.17
N ASP A 169 -12.19 -23.27 -1.00
CA ASP A 169 -13.16 -23.91 -0.12
C ASP A 169 -14.58 -23.79 -0.65
N GLU A 170 -14.95 -22.66 -1.25
CA GLU A 170 -16.23 -22.51 -1.96
C GLU A 170 -16.29 -23.41 -3.21
N ILE A 171 -15.20 -23.50 -3.98
CA ILE A 171 -15.07 -24.44 -5.10
C ILE A 171 -15.16 -25.86 -4.59
N ARG A 172 -14.44 -26.25 -3.53
CA ARG A 172 -14.52 -27.61 -2.94
C ARG A 172 -15.94 -27.94 -2.49
N ARG A 173 -16.58 -27.03 -1.74
CA ARG A 173 -17.96 -27.17 -1.26
C ARG A 173 -18.99 -27.27 -2.38
N LYS A 174 -18.82 -26.53 -3.48
CA LYS A 174 -19.77 -26.53 -4.61
C LYS A 174 -19.49 -27.60 -5.67
N SER A 175 -18.24 -27.98 -5.87
CA SER A 175 -17.86 -28.93 -6.92
C SER A 175 -17.92 -30.39 -6.44
N GLY A 176 -17.75 -30.67 -5.15
CA GLY A 176 -17.65 -32.04 -4.65
C GLY A 176 -16.46 -32.83 -5.21
N LEU A 177 -15.54 -32.17 -5.92
CA LEU A 177 -14.44 -32.80 -6.68
C LEU A 177 -13.19 -33.08 -5.84
N PHE A 178 -13.13 -32.60 -4.60
CA PHE A 178 -12.01 -32.84 -3.70
C PHE A 178 -12.54 -33.26 -2.32
N PRO A 179 -12.10 -34.39 -1.75
CA PRO A 179 -12.50 -34.81 -0.41
C PRO A 179 -11.94 -33.87 0.66
N ASN A 180 -12.66 -33.79 1.79
CA ASN A 180 -12.27 -33.05 3.00
C ASN A 180 -10.96 -33.56 3.59
#